data_AF-A0A6P4AF51-F1
#
_entry.id   AF-A0A6P4AF51-F1
#
_cell.length_a   1.000
_cell.length_b   1.000
_cell.length_c   1.000
_cell.angle_alpha   90.00
_cell.angle_beta   90.00
_cell.angle_gamma   90.00
#
_symmetry.space_group_name_H-M   'P 1'
#
loop_
_entity.id
_entity.type
_entity.pdbx_description
1 polymer ?
#
loop_
_entity_poly.entity_id
_entity_poly.type
_entity_poly.pdbx_seq_one_letter_code
_entity_poly.pdbx_strand_id
1 'polypeptide(L)'
;MRYIAELERKVQTLQTEATSLSAQLTLLQRDTNGLTAENSELKLRLQTMEQQVHLQDALNDALKEEIQHLKVLTGQSMANGGPMMNYASFGGGGQQFYPNNHVHTLLTAQQFQQLQIHSQKHQHPFQQHQLHQLQQQQMQQQQEQQPQQQSGDLKIRGTMPSPSQKDNNASDANSSASKDC
;
A
#
# COMPACT_ATOMS: atom_id res chain seq x y z
N MET A 1 -33.20 41.56 20.76
CA MET A 1 -33.30 40.11 20.51
C MET A 1 -33.06 39.67 19.05
N ARG A 2 -33.33 40.47 18.00
CA ARG A 2 -33.13 40.03 16.60
C ARG A 2 -31.68 39.64 16.23
N TYR A 3 -30.68 40.41 16.66
CA TYR A 3 -29.27 40.17 16.32
C TYR A 3 -28.73 38.82 16.82
N ILE A 4 -29.15 38.38 18.01
CA ILE A 4 -28.74 37.10 18.60
C ILE A 4 -29.27 35.94 17.74
N ALA A 5 -30.55 35.98 17.36
CA ALA A 5 -31.15 34.96 16.50
C ALA A 5 -30.52 34.90 15.10
N GLU A 6 -30.11 36.05 14.54
CA GLU A 6 -29.39 36.10 13.26
C GLU A 6 -27.98 35.48 13.36
N LEU A 7 -27.27 35.73 14.47
CA LEU A 7 -25.99 35.09 14.74
C LEU A 7 -26.13 33.58 14.92
N GLU A 8 -27.11 33.13 15.71
CA GLU A 8 -27.39 31.70 15.92
C GLU A 8 -27.67 30.99 14.59
N ARG A 9 -28.48 31.60 13.72
CA ARG A 9 -28.72 31.07 12.38
C ARG A 9 -27.42 31.00 11.56
N LYS A 10 -26.59 32.05 11.55
CA LYS A 10 -25.30 32.04 10.84
C LYS A 10 -24.35 30.96 11.37
N VAL A 11 -24.27 30.80 12.68
CA VAL A 11 -23.46 29.75 13.32
C VAL A 11 -23.94 28.37 12.87
N GLN A 12 -25.25 28.11 12.90
CA GLN A 12 -25.82 26.84 12.44
C GLN A 12 -25.55 26.59 10.95
N THR A 13 -25.71 27.61 10.10
CA THR A 13 -25.40 27.50 8.67
C THR A 13 -23.93 27.18 8.45
N LEU A 14 -23.01 27.92 9.07
CA LEU A 14 -21.57 27.67 8.96
C LEU A 14 -21.17 26.30 9.48
N GLN A 15 -21.77 25.83 10.58
CA GLN A 15 -21.55 24.47 11.09
C GLN A 15 -22.03 23.39 10.12
N THR A 16 -23.18 23.60 9.50
CA THR A 16 -23.73 22.67 8.49
C THR A 16 -22.84 22.64 7.25
N GLU A 17 -22.39 23.81 6.79
CA GLU A 17 -21.44 23.93 5.68
C GLU A 17 -20.11 23.26 6.00
N ALA A 18 -19.53 23.51 7.18
CA ALA A 18 -18.31 22.87 7.63
C ALA A 18 -18.44 21.34 7.65
N THR A 19 -19.55 20.82 8.18
CA THR A 19 -19.83 19.38 8.21
C THR A 19 -19.94 18.80 6.79
N SER A 20 -20.63 19.50 5.89
CA SER A 20 -20.76 19.11 4.48
C SER A 20 -19.40 19.09 3.76
N LEU A 21 -18.57 20.10 3.99
CA LEU A 21 -17.22 20.16 3.42
C LEU A 21 -16.31 19.06 3.98
N SER A 22 -16.37 18.77 5.28
CA SER A 22 -15.62 17.66 5.90
C SER A 22 -16.02 16.30 5.32
N ALA A 23 -17.32 16.09 5.07
CA ALA A 23 -17.81 14.87 4.41
C ALA A 23 -17.27 14.75 2.97
N GLN A 24 -17.30 15.85 2.20
CA GLN A 24 -16.75 15.89 0.84
C GLN A 24 -15.24 15.63 0.83
N LEU A 25 -14.49 16.22 1.76
CA LEU A 25 -13.05 15.99 1.89
C LEU A 25 -12.74 14.51 2.17
N THR A 26 -13.51 13.88 3.07
CA THR A 26 -13.33 12.46 3.42
C THR A 26 -13.57 11.55 2.21
N LEU A 27 -14.60 11.85 1.40
CA LEU A 27 -14.86 11.10 0.15
C LEU A 27 -13.70 11.27 -0.85
N LEU A 28 -13.25 12.51 -1.07
CA LEU A 28 -12.14 12.77 -1.98
C LEU A 28 -10.83 12.12 -1.52
N GLN A 29 -10.54 12.11 -0.22
CA GLN A 29 -9.39 11.42 0.35
C GLN A 29 -9.46 9.91 0.10
N ARG A 30 -10.63 9.30 0.35
CA ARG A 30 -10.86 7.88 0.07
C ARG A 30 -10.64 7.55 -1.40
N ASP A 31 -11.24 8.33 -2.29
CA ASP A 31 -11.17 8.08 -3.73
C ASP A 31 -9.73 8.29 -4.26
N THR A 32 -9.02 9.31 -3.76
CA THR A 32 -7.60 9.56 -4.08
C THR A 32 -6.71 8.39 -3.62
N ASN A 33 -6.95 7.86 -2.41
CA ASN A 33 -6.22 6.71 -1.90
C ASN A 33 -6.50 5.46 -2.74
N GLY A 34 -7.77 5.22 -3.12
CA GLY A 34 -8.16 4.13 -3.99
C GLY A 34 -7.46 4.19 -5.36
N LEU A 35 -7.53 5.34 -6.03
CA LEU A 35 -6.86 5.57 -7.31
C LEU A 35 -5.33 5.42 -7.21
N THR A 36 -4.73 5.86 -6.10
CA THR A 36 -3.30 5.68 -5.84
C THR A 36 -2.93 4.20 -5.73
N ALA A 37 -3.79 3.40 -5.09
CA ALA A 37 -3.61 1.95 -4.99
C ALA A 37 -3.65 1.28 -6.35
N GLU A 38 -4.72 1.55 -7.12
CA GLU A 38 -4.88 1.00 -8.47
C GLU A 38 -3.72 1.41 -9.38
N ASN A 39 -3.27 2.68 -9.30
CA ASN A 39 -2.13 3.15 -10.08
C ASN A 39 -0.84 2.39 -9.75
N SER A 40 -0.61 2.09 -8.46
CA SER A 40 0.57 1.33 -8.02
C SER A 40 0.53 -0.12 -8.48
N GLU A 41 -0.64 -0.76 -8.44
CA GLU A 41 -0.84 -2.12 -8.94
C GLU A 41 -0.63 -2.19 -10.45
N LEU A 42 -1.20 -1.24 -11.20
CA LEU A 42 -1.02 -1.16 -12.64
C LEU A 42 0.44 -0.95 -13.02
N LYS A 43 1.18 -0.08 -12.31
CA LYS A 43 2.62 0.11 -12.52
C LYS A 43 3.42 -1.17 -12.28
N LEU A 44 3.11 -1.90 -11.21
CA LEU A 44 3.78 -3.16 -10.90
C LEU A 44 3.48 -4.22 -11.96
N ARG A 45 2.22 -4.32 -12.40
CA ARG A 45 1.80 -5.23 -13.46
C ARG A 45 2.50 -4.90 -14.78
N LEU A 46 2.61 -3.61 -15.11
CA LEU A 46 3.34 -3.15 -16.29
C LEU A 46 4.81 -3.56 -16.23
N GLN A 47 5.50 -3.28 -15.13
CA GLN A 47 6.91 -3.65 -14.94
C GLN A 47 7.11 -5.17 -15.04
N THR A 48 6.17 -5.95 -14.50
CA THR A 48 6.21 -7.42 -14.62
C THR A 48 6.07 -7.86 -16.08
N MET A 49 5.14 -7.25 -16.83
CA MET A 49 4.96 -7.53 -18.26
C MET A 49 6.19 -7.13 -19.07
N GLU A 50 6.83 -6.00 -18.78
CA GLU A 50 8.07 -5.58 -19.43
C GLU A 50 9.20 -6.60 -19.21
N GLN A 51 9.39 -7.07 -17.97
CA GLN A 51 10.36 -8.13 -17.68
C GLN A 51 10.03 -9.44 -18.41
N GLN A 52 8.74 -9.79 -18.47
CA GLN A 52 8.27 -10.97 -19.20
C GLN A 52 8.59 -10.90 -20.69
N VAL A 53 8.36 -9.74 -21.33
CA VAL A 53 8.69 -9.50 -22.74
C VAL A 53 10.19 -9.60 -22.97
N HIS A 54 11.01 -8.95 -22.12
CA HIS A 54 12.48 -9.03 -22.25
C HIS A 54 13.01 -10.47 -22.16
N LEU A 55 12.49 -11.28 -21.23
CA LEU A 55 12.88 -12.69 -21.14
C LEU A 55 12.38 -13.49 -22.36
N GLN A 56 11.20 -13.18 -22.88
CA GLN A 56 10.69 -13.81 -24.09
C GLN A 56 11.56 -13.47 -25.32
N ASP A 57 11.99 -12.23 -25.47
CA ASP A 57 12.90 -11.81 -26.53
C ASP A 57 14.24 -12.53 -26.43
N ALA A 58 14.83 -12.58 -25.22
CA ALA A 58 16.07 -13.32 -24.98
C ALA A 58 15.94 -14.83 -25.28
N LEU A 59 14.81 -15.45 -24.92
CA LEU A 59 14.51 -16.85 -25.28
C LEU A 59 14.38 -17.02 -26.79
N ASN A 60 13.67 -16.13 -27.47
CA ASN A 60 13.50 -16.19 -28.92
C ASN A 60 14.84 -16.06 -29.64
N ASP A 61 15.72 -15.16 -29.20
CA ASP A 61 17.03 -14.98 -29.83
C ASP A 61 17.94 -16.19 -29.57
N ALA A 62 17.96 -16.73 -28.35
CA ALA A 62 18.69 -17.97 -28.05
C ALA A 62 18.19 -19.17 -28.89
N LEU A 63 16.86 -19.28 -29.08
CA LEU A 63 16.29 -20.32 -29.93
C LEU A 63 16.63 -20.13 -31.42
N LYS A 64 16.63 -18.89 -31.93
CA LYS A 64 17.08 -18.60 -33.30
C LYS A 64 18.54 -18.98 -33.50
N GLU A 65 19.41 -18.69 -32.53
CA GLU A 65 20.81 -19.08 -32.56
C GLU A 65 20.97 -20.61 -32.57
N GLU A 66 20.22 -21.33 -31.73
CA GLU A 66 20.24 -22.79 -31.70
C GLU A 66 19.75 -23.40 -33.03
N ILE A 67 18.67 -22.87 -33.61
CA ILE A 67 18.18 -23.29 -34.93
C ILE A 67 19.26 -23.05 -36.00
N GLN A 68 19.90 -21.88 -36.00
CA GLN A 68 20.95 -21.58 -36.96
C GLN A 68 22.15 -22.52 -36.80
N HIS A 69 22.54 -22.82 -35.57
CA HIS A 69 23.60 -23.78 -35.26
C HIS A 69 23.24 -25.19 -35.75
N LEU A 70 22.02 -25.67 -35.49
CA LEU A 70 21.52 -26.95 -35.99
C LEU A 70 21.49 -27.01 -37.52
N LYS A 71 21.14 -25.91 -38.21
CA LYS A 71 21.17 -25.83 -39.69
C LYS A 71 22.58 -25.96 -40.26
N VAL A 72 23.60 -25.44 -39.56
CA VAL A 72 25.01 -25.60 -39.94
C VAL A 72 25.46 -27.05 -39.72
N LEU A 73 25.17 -27.63 -38.55
CA LEU A 73 25.53 -29.02 -38.21
C LEU A 73 24.89 -30.06 -39.14
N THR A 74 23.64 -29.83 -39.55
CA THR A 74 22.90 -30.72 -40.46
C THR A 74 23.29 -30.55 -41.93
N GLY A 75 24.22 -29.63 -42.25
CA GLY A 75 24.68 -29.38 -43.62
C GLY A 75 23.63 -28.73 -44.52
N GLN A 76 22.49 -28.29 -43.98
CA GLN A 76 21.41 -27.67 -44.76
C GLN A 76 21.65 -26.18 -45.04
N SER A 77 22.81 -25.62 -44.66
CA SER A 77 23.14 -24.20 -44.82
C SER A 77 23.41 -23.73 -46.27
N MET A 78 23.11 -24.54 -47.30
CA MET A 78 23.39 -24.21 -48.69
C MET A 78 22.13 -24.35 -49.55
N ALA A 79 21.52 -23.21 -49.90
CA ALA A 79 20.63 -23.12 -51.04
C ALA A 79 20.73 -21.74 -51.70
N ASN A 80 21.83 -21.53 -52.46
CA ASN A 80 21.70 -20.85 -53.75
C ASN A 80 22.87 -21.22 -54.70
N GLY A 81 22.62 -22.19 -55.59
CA GLY A 81 23.16 -22.21 -56.95
C GLY A 81 24.57 -22.77 -57.20
N GLY A 82 24.70 -24.10 -57.31
CA GLY A 82 25.80 -24.73 -58.05
C GLY A 82 25.72 -26.27 -58.00
N PRO A 83 25.69 -26.99 -59.14
CA PRO A 83 25.68 -28.45 -59.13
C PRO A 83 27.12 -28.96 -59.09
N MET A 84 27.54 -29.58 -57.98
CA MET A 84 28.61 -30.57 -58.04
C MET A 84 28.30 -31.70 -57.06
N MET A 85 28.21 -32.89 -57.66
CA MET A 85 28.53 -34.19 -57.08
C MET A 85 29.67 -34.10 -56.05
N ASN A 86 29.69 -35.12 -55.17
CA ASN A 86 30.89 -35.70 -54.55
C ASN A 86 31.08 -35.39 -53.05
N TYR A 87 30.46 -36.18 -52.17
CA TYR A 87 31.10 -37.36 -51.54
C TYR A 87 30.19 -37.89 -50.44
N ALA A 88 29.71 -39.11 -50.61
CA ALA A 88 29.50 -39.99 -49.47
C ALA A 88 30.86 -40.35 -48.87
N SER A 89 30.90 -40.51 -47.55
CA SER A 89 32.03 -40.98 -46.71
C SER A 89 32.80 -39.87 -45.98
N PHE A 90 32.49 -39.65 -44.70
CA PHE A 90 33.42 -39.98 -43.62
C PHE A 90 32.68 -39.98 -42.28
N GLY A 91 32.59 -41.15 -41.65
CA GLY A 91 32.34 -41.22 -40.22
C GLY A 91 33.57 -40.74 -39.46
N GLY A 92 33.34 -39.99 -38.38
CA GLY A 92 34.36 -39.76 -37.35
C GLY A 92 34.83 -38.31 -37.22
N GLY A 93 34.54 -37.73 -36.06
CA GLY A 93 35.31 -36.63 -35.48
C GLY A 93 34.67 -35.26 -35.64
N GLY A 94 33.98 -34.81 -34.60
CA GLY A 94 33.53 -33.41 -34.51
C GLY A 94 32.19 -33.17 -33.86
N GLN A 95 31.73 -34.05 -32.95
CA GLN A 95 30.71 -33.68 -31.97
C GLN A 95 31.33 -32.64 -31.02
N GLN A 96 31.45 -31.38 -31.46
CA GLN A 96 31.59 -30.27 -30.52
C GLN A 96 30.19 -29.91 -30.06
N PHE A 97 29.69 -30.73 -29.13
CA PHE A 97 28.51 -30.44 -28.35
C PHE A 97 28.86 -29.21 -27.51
N TYR A 98 28.40 -28.02 -27.91
CA TYR A 98 28.58 -26.80 -27.13
C TYR A 98 27.41 -26.68 -26.14
N PRO A 99 27.59 -27.00 -24.85
CA PRO A 99 26.50 -26.94 -23.86
C PRO A 99 26.05 -25.51 -23.52
N ASN A 100 26.73 -24.48 -24.02
CA ASN A 100 26.60 -23.12 -23.48
C ASN A 100 25.24 -22.46 -23.82
N ASN A 101 24.72 -22.65 -25.05
CA ASN A 101 23.44 -22.06 -25.47
C ASN A 101 22.22 -22.75 -24.83
N HIS A 102 22.31 -24.06 -24.59
CA HIS A 102 21.26 -24.79 -23.91
C HIS A 102 21.10 -24.35 -22.45
N VAL A 103 22.21 -24.11 -21.75
CA VAL A 103 22.20 -23.60 -20.37
C VAL A 103 21.59 -22.19 -20.31
N HIS A 104 21.93 -21.31 -21.26
CA HIS A 104 21.35 -19.96 -21.31
C HIS A 104 19.83 -19.99 -21.51
N THR A 105 19.35 -20.83 -22.43
CA THR A 105 17.91 -20.99 -22.70
C THR A 105 17.16 -21.51 -21.46
N LEU A 106 17.70 -22.52 -20.78
CA LEU A 106 17.11 -23.05 -19.54
C LEU A 106 17.09 -22.01 -18.41
N LEU A 107 18.16 -21.23 -18.25
CA LEU A 107 18.24 -20.21 -17.20
C LEU A 107 17.21 -19.11 -17.42
N THR A 108 17.06 -18.62 -18.65
CA THR A 108 16.07 -17.60 -18.99
C THR A 108 14.64 -18.13 -18.83
N ALA A 109 14.39 -19.39 -19.18
CA ALA A 109 13.09 -20.05 -18.96
C ALA A 109 12.77 -20.22 -17.46
N GLN A 110 13.77 -20.53 -16.63
CA GLN A 110 13.60 -20.59 -15.17
C GLN A 110 13.23 -19.21 -14.59
N GLN A 111 13.89 -18.14 -15.06
CA GLN A 111 13.59 -16.78 -14.63
C GLN A 111 12.15 -16.37 -14.98
N PHE A 112 11.67 -16.77 -16.16
CA PHE A 112 10.30 -16.54 -16.60
C PHE A 112 9.27 -17.19 -15.66
N GLN A 113 9.53 -18.42 -15.21
CA GLN A 113 8.66 -19.11 -14.25
C GLN A 113 8.63 -18.42 -12.87
N GLN A 114 9.73 -17.81 -12.44
CA GLN A 114 9.75 -17.06 -11.18
C GLN A 114 8.87 -15.79 -11.23
N LEU A 115 8.84 -15.06 -12.35
CA LEU A 115 8.03 -13.84 -12.46
C LEU A 115 6.53 -14.11 -12.32
N GLN A 116 6.07 -15.27 -12.81
CA GLN A 116 4.67 -15.68 -12.68
C GLN A 116 4.26 -15.87 -11.21
N ILE A 117 5.17 -16.36 -10.36
CA ILE A 117 4.92 -16.53 -8.92
C ILE A 117 4.99 -15.19 -8.17
N HIS A 118 5.91 -14.30 -8.54
CA HIS A 118 6.10 -13.03 -7.84
C HIS A 118 4.92 -12.06 -8.03
N SER A 119 4.25 -12.10 -9.18
CA SER A 119 3.07 -11.27 -9.46
C SER A 119 1.91 -11.55 -8.49
N GLN A 120 1.70 -12.82 -8.12
CA GLN A 120 0.65 -13.22 -7.17
C GLN A 120 0.92 -12.75 -5.73
N LYS A 121 2.19 -12.77 -5.29
CA LYS A 121 2.52 -12.55 -3.87
C LYS A 121 2.59 -11.07 -3.45
N HIS A 122 2.69 -10.14 -4.40
CA HIS A 122 2.80 -8.71 -4.12
C HIS A 122 1.45 -7.99 -3.88
N GLN A 123 0.31 -8.65 -4.08
CA GLN A 123 -0.99 -8.02 -3.81
C GLN A 123 -1.22 -7.78 -2.30
N HIS A 124 -0.67 -8.64 -1.44
CA HIS A 124 -0.94 -8.60 0.01
C HIS A 124 -0.24 -7.48 0.82
N PRO A 125 1.05 -7.16 0.60
CA PRO A 125 1.74 -6.17 1.44
C PRO A 125 1.22 -4.74 1.23
N PHE A 126 0.84 -4.39 -0.01
CA PHE A 126 0.44 -3.03 -0.35
C PHE A 126 -0.95 -2.68 0.22
N GLN A 127 -1.88 -3.63 0.19
CA GLN A 127 -3.22 -3.44 0.76
C GLN A 127 -3.20 -3.25 2.28
N GLN A 128 -2.26 -3.91 2.98
CA GLN A 128 -2.05 -3.74 4.43
C GLN A 128 -1.55 -2.34 4.77
N HIS A 129 -0.55 -1.83 4.03
CA HIS A 129 0.00 -0.50 4.29
C HIS A 129 -1.03 0.61 4.08
N GLN A 130 -1.86 0.49 3.05
CA GLN A 130 -2.84 1.52 2.74
C GLN A 130 -4.01 1.54 3.74
N LEU A 131 -4.47 0.38 4.21
CA LEU A 131 -5.51 0.32 5.24
C LEU A 131 -5.01 0.86 6.57
N HIS A 132 -3.74 0.60 6.93
CA HIS A 132 -3.13 1.17 8.13
C HIS A 132 -3.08 2.70 8.07
N GLN A 133 -2.77 3.28 6.91
CA GLN A 133 -2.76 4.73 6.74
C GLN A 133 -4.16 5.36 6.89
N LEU A 134 -5.19 4.70 6.34
CA LEU A 134 -6.57 5.18 6.48
C LEU A 134 -7.07 5.10 7.93
N GLN A 135 -6.70 4.04 8.66
CA GLN A 135 -7.05 3.90 10.08
C GLN A 135 -6.42 5.01 10.94
N GLN A 136 -5.19 5.40 10.63
CA GLN A 136 -4.51 6.49 11.34
C GLN A 136 -5.19 7.85 11.10
N GLN A 137 -5.65 8.10 9.87
CA GLN A 137 -6.33 9.35 9.51
C GLN A 137 -7.73 9.46 10.15
N GLN A 138 -8.42 8.33 10.34
CA GLN A 138 -9.73 8.30 11.00
C GLN A 138 -9.65 8.60 12.50
N MET A 139 -8.59 8.15 13.18
CA MET A 139 -8.31 8.47 14.58
C MET A 139 -8.10 9.98 14.79
N GLN A 140 -7.47 10.67 13.84
CA GLN A 140 -7.16 12.09 13.96
C GLN A 140 -8.43 12.96 13.81
N GLN A 141 -9.33 12.62 12.89
CA GLN A 141 -10.61 13.33 12.73
C GLN A 141 -11.55 13.18 13.94
N GLN A 142 -11.52 12.05 14.65
CA GLN A 142 -12.36 11.84 15.84
C GLN A 142 -11.89 12.70 17.04
N GLN A 143 -10.61 13.03 17.10
CA GLN A 143 -10.05 13.88 18.14
C GLN A 143 -10.36 15.38 17.92
N GLU A 144 -10.52 15.82 16.67
CA GLU A 144 -10.89 17.21 16.33
C GLU A 144 -12.37 17.55 16.54
N GLN A 145 -13.27 16.57 16.63
CA GLN A 145 -14.69 16.83 16.97
C GLN A 145 -14.97 16.96 18.48
N GLN A 146 -13.98 16.72 19.35
CA GLN A 146 -14.19 16.68 20.80
C GLN A 146 -13.71 17.88 21.66
N PRO A 147 -13.38 19.09 21.14
CA PRO A 147 -13.21 20.24 22.02
C PRO A 147 -14.41 21.20 21.95
N GLN A 148 -15.63 20.76 22.28
CA GLN A 148 -16.72 21.72 22.55
C GLN A 148 -17.84 21.26 23.50
N GLN A 149 -17.50 20.63 24.62
CA GLN A 149 -18.49 20.44 25.70
C GLN A 149 -18.02 20.81 27.11
N GLN A 150 -16.85 21.45 27.27
CA GLN A 150 -16.30 21.75 28.61
C GLN A 150 -15.78 23.18 28.81
N SER A 151 -16.35 24.17 28.12
CA SER A 151 -16.07 25.58 28.42
C SER A 151 -17.35 26.41 28.43
N GLY A 152 -18.13 26.28 29.51
CA GLY A 152 -19.40 27.00 29.64
C GLY A 152 -19.97 27.11 31.05
N ASP A 153 -19.26 26.70 32.10
CA ASP A 153 -19.78 26.79 33.48
C ASP A 153 -18.89 27.71 34.34
N LEU A 154 -18.84 28.98 33.97
CA LEU A 154 -18.45 30.05 34.89
C LEU A 154 -19.62 30.27 35.85
N LYS A 155 -19.68 29.42 36.87
CA LYS A 155 -20.63 29.47 37.99
C LYS A 155 -20.54 30.85 38.66
N ILE A 156 -21.52 31.68 38.36
CA ILE A 156 -21.73 33.01 38.94
C ILE A 156 -21.75 32.85 40.47
N ARG A 157 -20.73 33.46 41.09
CA ARG A 157 -20.54 33.56 42.54
C ARG A 157 -21.63 34.46 43.13
N GLY A 158 -22.82 33.89 43.34
CA GLY A 158 -23.90 34.48 44.11
C GLY A 158 -24.08 33.73 45.42
N THR A 159 -23.32 34.07 46.46
CA THR A 159 -23.71 33.72 47.84
C THR A 159 -23.18 34.77 48.80
N MET A 160 -24.11 35.59 49.29
CA MET A 160 -23.94 36.53 50.40
C MET A 160 -23.54 35.77 51.68
N PRO A 161 -22.69 36.34 52.56
CA PRO A 161 -22.50 35.79 53.90
C PRO A 161 -23.56 36.36 54.85
N SER A 162 -24.33 35.50 55.53
CA SER A 162 -25.10 35.88 56.71
C SER A 162 -24.30 35.63 57.99
N PRO A 163 -24.46 36.47 59.03
CA PRO A 163 -23.59 36.46 60.19
C PRO A 163 -24.01 35.41 61.22
N SER A 164 -23.00 34.96 61.94
CA SER A 164 -23.00 33.97 63.01
C SER A 164 -23.87 34.37 64.21
N GLN A 165 -24.57 33.40 64.80
CA GLN A 165 -25.01 33.46 66.19
C GLN A 165 -24.65 32.16 66.92
N LYS A 166 -24.12 32.35 68.13
CA LYS A 166 -23.63 31.39 69.12
C LYS A 166 -24.71 30.39 69.53
N ASP A 167 -24.32 29.17 69.91
CA ASP A 167 -24.20 28.79 71.33
C ASP A 167 -23.78 27.30 71.53
N ASN A 168 -22.71 27.15 72.32
CA ASN A 168 -22.46 26.21 73.40
C ASN A 168 -22.56 24.67 73.27
N ASN A 169 -21.41 24.07 73.62
CA ASN A 169 -21.19 22.91 74.50
C ASN A 169 -21.71 21.53 74.11
N ALA A 170 -20.77 20.63 73.79
CA ALA A 170 -20.44 19.50 74.65
C ALA A 170 -19.09 18.88 74.23
N SER A 171 -18.17 18.85 75.19
CA SER A 171 -16.89 18.13 75.15
C SER A 171 -17.09 16.63 75.41
N ASP A 172 -16.00 15.88 75.24
CA ASP A 172 -15.75 14.47 75.62
C ASP A 172 -16.01 13.46 74.47
N ALA A 173 -15.14 12.51 74.13
CA ALA A 173 -13.90 12.05 74.75
C ALA A 173 -12.96 11.42 73.70
N ASN A 174 -11.72 11.31 74.15
CA ASN A 174 -10.47 10.86 73.55
C ASN A 174 -10.37 9.33 73.34
N SER A 175 -9.27 8.91 72.68
CA SER A 175 -8.65 7.57 72.57
C SER A 175 -9.18 6.64 71.46
N SER A 176 -8.38 5.90 70.67
CA SER A 176 -6.94 5.60 70.67
C SER A 176 -6.53 4.97 69.32
N ALA A 177 -5.22 4.94 69.08
CA ALA A 177 -4.47 4.63 67.87
C ALA A 177 -4.34 3.13 67.45
N SER A 178 -3.63 2.94 66.32
CA SER A 178 -2.94 1.75 65.74
C SER A 178 -3.58 1.33 64.40
N LYS A 179 -2.96 1.37 63.20
CA LYS A 179 -1.58 1.13 62.70
C LYS A 179 -1.11 -0.33 62.81
N ASP A 180 -1.39 -1.07 61.74
CA ASP A 180 -0.62 -2.12 61.04
C ASP A 180 0.12 -3.22 61.84
N CYS A 181 -0.39 -4.45 61.75
CA CYS A 181 0.32 -5.68 61.31
C CYS A 181 -0.71 -6.77 60.98
#